data_AF-A0A2V8LLG3-F1
#
_entry.id   AF-A0A2V8LLG3-F1
#
_cell.length_a   1.000
_cell.length_b   1.000
_cell.length_c   1.000
_cell.angle_alpha   90.00
_cell.angle_beta   90.00
_cell.angle_gamma   90.00
#
_symmetry.space_group_name_H-M   'P 1'
#
loop_
_entity.id
_entity.type
_entity.pdbx_description
1 polymer ?
#
loop_
_entity_poly.entity_id
_entity_poly.type
_entity_poly.pdbx_seq_one_letter_code
_entity_poly.pdbx_strand_id
1 'polypeptide(L)' 'EKNSHRVDDYKKFVEILDGPGGFLWCHWCGSAECEERIKDETKATIRCIPMKSEPEEGKCLKCGGRSERRVIFARAY' A
#
# COMPACT_ATOMS: atom_id res chain seq x y z
N GLU A 1 18.15 7.31 2.31
CA GLU A 1 16.76 7.38 2.85
C GLU A 1 15.76 8.02 1.86
N LYS A 2 15.56 7.52 0.62
CA LYS A 2 14.77 8.29 -0.38
C LYS A 2 13.82 7.53 -1.33
N ASN A 3 13.51 6.26 -1.11
CA ASN A 3 12.60 5.50 -1.99
C ASN A 3 11.32 5.06 -1.27
N SER A 4 10.78 5.92 -0.40
CA SER A 4 9.52 5.66 0.30
C SER A 4 8.49 6.75 -0.03
N HIS A 5 7.35 6.34 -0.58
CA HIS A 5 6.32 7.23 -1.10
C HIS A 5 5.00 7.00 -0.37
N ARG A 6 4.33 8.08 0.07
CA ARG A 6 2.97 7.99 0.62
C ARG A 6 1.96 8.16 -0.50
N VAL A 7 1.02 7.22 -0.61
CA VAL A 7 0.06 7.18 -1.70
C VAL A 7 -1.32 6.80 -1.19
N ASP A 8 -2.31 7.58 -1.60
CA ASP A 8 -3.73 7.37 -1.27
C ASP A 8 -4.56 7.03 -2.52
N ASP A 9 -3.96 7.15 -3.71
CA ASP A 9 -4.58 6.90 -5.01
C ASP A 9 -4.03 5.62 -5.65
N TYR A 10 -4.92 4.71 -6.02
CA TYR A 10 -4.53 3.45 -6.67
C TYR A 10 -3.78 3.68 -8.00
N LYS A 11 -4.14 4.70 -8.77
CA LYS A 11 -3.45 5.03 -10.02
C LYS A 11 -1.99 5.42 -9.78
N LYS A 12 -1.76 6.37 -8.86
CA LYS A 12 -0.41 6.80 -8.46
C LYS A 12 0.41 5.64 -7.89
N PHE A 13 -0.25 4.73 -7.17
CA PHE A 13 0.40 3.54 -6.63
C PHE A 13 0.99 2.67 -7.75
N VAL A 14 0.20 2.39 -8.79
CA VAL A 14 0.67 1.64 -9.97
C VAL A 14 1.77 2.42 -10.70
N GLU A 15 1.57 3.71 -10.96
CA GLU A 15 2.57 4.55 -11.65
C GLU A 15 3.92 4.56 -10.92
N ILE A 16 3.92 4.62 -9.58
CA ILE A 16 5.16 4.58 -8.80
C ILE A 16 5.76 3.18 -8.81
N LEU A 17 4.95 2.11 -8.73
CA LEU A 17 5.44 0.73 -8.84
C LEU A 17 6.13 0.44 -10.17
N ASP A 18 5.58 0.94 -11.27
CA ASP A 18 6.13 0.73 -12.62
C ASP A 18 7.26 1.70 -12.98
N GLY A 19 7.31 2.88 -12.35
CA GLY A 19 8.37 3.85 -12.52
C GLY A 19 9.52 3.67 -11.52
N PRO A 20 9.71 4.60 -10.56
CA PRO A 20 10.84 4.58 -9.63
C PRO A 20 10.85 3.41 -8.65
N GLY A 21 9.69 2.77 -8.43
CA GLY A 21 9.51 1.68 -7.49
C GLY A 21 9.73 2.10 -6.02
N GLY A 22 10.01 1.11 -5.18
CA GLY A 22 10.34 1.33 -3.77
C GLY A 22 9.22 0.96 -2.79
N PHE A 23 9.25 1.61 -1.63
CA PHE A 23 8.32 1.37 -0.52
C PHE A 23 7.12 2.32 -0.60
N LEU A 24 5.93 1.76 -0.71
CA LEU A 24 4.68 2.51 -0.83
C LEU A 24 3.89 2.43 0.47
N TRP A 25 3.66 3.59 1.07
CA TRP A 25 2.87 3.75 2.28
C TRP A 25 1.43 4.08 1.92
N CYS A 26 0.57 3.07 1.98
CA CYS A 26 -0.83 3.16 1.61
C CYS A 26 -1.72 2.56 2.69
N HIS A 27 -2.96 3.04 2.73
CA HIS A 27 -3.99 2.53 3.63
C HIS A 27 -4.51 1.18 3.14
N TRP A 28 -4.71 0.26 4.08
CA TRP A 28 -5.20 -1.09 3.82
C TRP A 28 -6.23 -1.48 4.87
N CYS A 29 -7.37 -2.00 4.42
CA CYS A 29 -8.50 -2.35 5.28
C CYS A 29 -8.29 -3.61 6.15
N GLY A 30 -7.17 -4.32 6.02
CA GLY A 30 -6.94 -5.58 6.73
C GLY A 30 -7.51 -6.82 6.02
N SER A 31 -8.18 -6.66 4.87
CA SER A 31 -8.75 -7.78 4.12
C SER A 31 -7.72 -8.44 3.22
N ALA A 32 -7.59 -9.77 3.34
CA ALA A 32 -6.76 -10.60 2.47
C ALA A 32 -7.19 -10.48 1.00
N GLU A 33 -8.48 -10.37 0.71
CA GLU A 33 -8.99 -10.21 -0.66
C GLU A 33 -8.43 -8.94 -1.32
N CYS A 34 -8.32 -7.84 -0.57
CA CYS A 34 -7.73 -6.61 -1.08
C CYS A 34 -6.24 -6.77 -1.37
N GLU A 35 -5.51 -7.48 -0.51
CA GLU A 35 -4.09 -7.79 -0.74
C GLU A 35 -3.91 -8.65 -1.99
N GLU A 36 -4.69 -9.73 -2.14
CA GLU A 36 -4.62 -10.62 -3.29
C GLU A 36 -4.92 -9.90 -4.59
N ARG A 37 -5.92 -9.02 -4.62
CA ARG A 37 -6.22 -8.19 -5.81
C ARG A 37 -5.08 -7.26 -6.16
N ILE A 38 -4.52 -6.55 -5.16
CA ILE A 38 -3.36 -5.67 -5.38
C ILE A 38 -2.18 -6.49 -5.92
N LYS A 39 -1.94 -7.67 -5.35
CA LYS A 39 -0.87 -8.58 -5.79
C LYS A 39 -1.11 -9.09 -7.21
N ASP A 40 -2.33 -9.45 -7.57
CA ASP A 40 -2.61 -9.95 -8.92
C ASP A 40 -2.39 -8.86 -9.97
N GLU A 41 -2.93 -7.66 -9.70
CA GLU A 41 -2.90 -6.51 -10.61
C GLU A 41 -1.51 -5.85 -10.72
N THR A 42 -0.77 -5.78 -9.61
CA THR A 42 0.47 -4.96 -9.52
C THR A 42 1.73 -5.75 -9.13
N LYS A 43 1.57 -7.04 -8.77
CA LYS A 43 2.62 -7.89 -8.18
C LYS A 43 3.23 -7.35 -6.88
N ALA A 44 2.65 -6.29 -6.30
CA ALA A 44 3.07 -5.76 -5.01
C ALA A 44 2.42 -6.53 -3.85
N THR A 45 3.20 -6.73 -2.79
CA THR A 45 2.75 -7.38 -1.55
C THR A 45 3.09 -6.52 -0.34
N ILE A 46 2.38 -6.74 0.76
CA ILE A 46 2.69 -6.08 2.05
C ILE A 46 4.04 -6.59 2.54
N ARG A 47 4.98 -5.67 2.80
CA ARG A 47 6.32 -5.98 3.33
C ARG A 47 6.43 -5.76 4.81
N CYS A 48 5.72 -4.77 5.33
CA CYS A 48 5.73 -4.45 6.73
C CYS A 48 4.41 -3.79 7.14
N ILE A 49 3.87 -4.24 8.26
CA ILE A 49 2.75 -3.60 8.94
C ILE A 49 3.34 -2.97 10.21
N PRO A 50 3.51 -1.65 10.26
CA PRO A 50 4.06 -1.00 11.43
C PRO A 50 3.09 -1.15 12.60
N MET A 51 3.56 -1.77 13.68
CA MET A 51 2.78 -1.97 14.91
C MET A 51 2.81 -0.74 15.83
N LYS A 52 3.83 0.14 15.68
CA LYS A 52 4.04 1.36 16.47
C LYS A 52 3.93 2.64 15.64
N SER A 53 3.19 2.61 14.54
CA SER A 53 2.87 3.82 13.77
C SER A 53 1.71 4.57 14.42
N GLU A 54 1.71 5.89 14.28
CA GLU A 54 0.56 6.71 14.67
C GLU A 54 -0.70 6.21 13.93
N PRO A 55 -1.83 6.03 14.64
CA PRO A 55 -3.09 5.67 14.02
C PRO A 55 -3.49 6.80 13.08
N GLU A 56 -3.63 6.48 11.80
CA GLU A 56 -4.02 7.42 10.76
C GLU A 56 -5.26 6.86 10.07
N GLU A 57 -6.38 7.54 10.30
CA GLU A 57 -7.64 7.19 9.67
C GLU A 57 -7.60 7.55 8.19
N GLY A 58 -7.86 6.55 7.35
CA GLY A 58 -7.90 6.71 5.91
C GLY A 58 -8.80 5.67 5.25
N LYS A 59 -8.71 5.62 3.93
CA LYS A 59 -9.47 4.69 3.11
C LYS A 59 -8.54 3.71 2.44
N CYS A 60 -8.91 2.44 2.47
CA CYS A 60 -8.18 1.38 1.78
C CYS A 60 -8.01 1.73 0.31
N LEU A 61 -6.77 1.64 -0.17
CA LEU A 61 -6.38 1.97 -1.53
C LEU A 61 -7.22 1.22 -2.58
N LYS A 62 -7.67 0.00 -2.26
CA LYS A 62 -8.39 -0.86 -3.21
C LYS A 62 -9.91 -0.80 -3.09
N CYS A 63 -10.45 -1.03 -1.89
CA CYS A 63 -11.90 -1.14 -1.69
C CYS A 63 -12.56 0.14 -1.15
N GLY A 64 -11.78 1.15 -0.75
CA GLY A 64 -12.31 2.35 -0.12
C GLY A 64 -12.83 2.15 1.32
N GLY A 65 -12.73 0.95 1.88
CA GLY A 65 -13.10 0.64 3.26
C GLY A 65 -12.24 1.39 4.29
N ARG A 66 -12.69 1.43 5.55
CA ARG A 66 -11.96 2.13 6.62
C ARG A 66 -10.59 1.47 6.87
N SER A 67 -9.57 2.30 7.04
CA SER A 67 -8.21 1.90 7.40
C SER A 67 -7.75 2.74 8.57
N GLU A 68 -7.21 2.12 9.61
CA GLU A 68 -6.78 2.81 10.84
C GLU A 68 -5.27 3.12 10.85
N ARG A 69 -4.55 2.61 9.86
CA ARG A 69 -3.10 2.78 9.72
C ARG A 69 -2.67 2.66 8.25
N ARG A 70 -1.43 3.05 7.96
CA ARG A 70 -0.76 2.75 6.68
C ARG A 70 0.10 1.50 6.80
N VAL A 71 0.21 0.76 5.71
CA VAL A 71 1.10 -0.39 5.56
C VAL A 71 2.07 -0.15 4.42
N ILE A 72 3.18 -0.87 4.44
CA ILE A 72 4.22 -0.76 3.43
C ILE A 72 4.01 -1.84 2.37
N PHE A 73 3.76 -1.43 1.14
CA PHE A 73 3.77 -2.29 -0.03
C PHE A 73 5.09 -2.14 -0.80
N ALA A 74 5.55 -3.23 -1.40
CA ALA A 74 6.60 -3.20 -2.41
C ALA A 74 6.44 -4.37 -3.38
N ARG A 75 6.91 -4.19 -4.63
CA ARG A 75 7.00 -5.27 -5.62
C ARG A 75 8.26 -6.10 -5.37
N ALA A 76 8.10 -7.41 -5.24
CA ALA A 76 9.21 -8.36 -5.32
C ALA A 76 9.57 -8.53 -6.79
N TYR A 77 10.85 -8.35 -7.15
CA TYR A 77 11.36 -8.77 -8.44
C TYR A 77 11.60 -10.28 -8.45
#